data_AF-A0A2V2XVE4-F1
#
_entry.id   AF-A0A2V2XVE4-F1
#
_cell.length_a   1.000
_cell.length_b   1.000
_cell.length_c   1.000
_cell.angle_alpha   90.00
_cell.angle_beta   90.00
_cell.angle_gamma   90.00
#
_symmetry.space_group_name_H-M   'P 1'
#
loop_
_entity.id
_entity.type
_entity.pdbx_description
1 polymer ?
#
loop_
_entity_poly.entity_id
_entity_poly.type
_entity_poly.pdbx_seq_one_letter_code
_entity_poly.pdbx_strand_id
1 'polypeptide(L)'
;MSSLLDDLVRRYIRSVRNILTPGISRYRVRAYIALLLMAISTTVILIMDVIHLVFVITAALALLILLNRRIFSDVVFIATTYTLYFIFAGIVIQIFYGILDLYFIVNSALKMFALFTVPLLFLSMISLPELVLSISRLSPQLAIMITLAIKSASMLASNLSELYNIYRINIGVGGFKLIMNPIHSVRLFKSLVYLTIYSSLNMAEALITRYAGIMEGVRRHSGEVRREAARDPHE
;
A
#
# COMPACT_ATOMS: atom_id res chain seq x y z
N MET A 1 -3.41 -21.46 21.80
CA MET A 1 -3.48 -21.40 20.32
C MET A 1 -4.17 -20.13 19.80
N SER A 2 -5.27 -19.66 20.40
CA SER A 2 -5.94 -18.41 19.99
C SER A 2 -5.09 -17.15 20.17
N SER A 3 -4.30 -17.04 21.25
CA SER A 3 -3.46 -15.87 21.51
C SER A 3 -2.36 -15.64 20.47
N LEU A 4 -1.69 -16.70 20.01
CA LEU A 4 -0.64 -16.63 18.98
C LEU A 4 -1.20 -16.19 17.62
N LEU A 5 -2.37 -16.68 17.26
CA LEU A 5 -3.05 -16.29 16.02
C LEU A 5 -3.52 -14.83 16.05
N ASP A 6 -4.00 -14.37 17.20
CA ASP A 6 -4.42 -12.97 17.38
C ASP A 6 -3.24 -12.00 17.26
N ASP A 7 -2.07 -12.39 17.77
CA ASP A 7 -0.83 -11.63 17.63
C ASP A 7 -0.31 -11.64 16.20
N LEU A 8 -0.43 -12.75 15.48
CA LEU A 8 -0.08 -12.84 14.06
C LEU A 8 -0.97 -11.95 13.19
N VAL A 9 -2.29 -11.98 13.39
CA VAL A 9 -3.23 -11.11 12.64
C VAL A 9 -2.94 -9.64 12.93
N ARG A 10 -2.70 -9.28 14.20
CA ARG A 10 -2.33 -7.92 14.59
C ARG A 10 -1.01 -7.47 13.97
N ARG A 11 0.00 -8.36 13.95
CA ARG A 11 1.28 -8.09 13.28
C ARG A 11 1.08 -7.91 11.78
N TYR A 12 0.28 -8.77 11.15
CA TYR A 12 -0.02 -8.69 9.72
C TYR A 12 -0.70 -7.36 9.34
N ILE A 13 -1.77 -6.96 10.03
CA ILE A 13 -2.45 -5.68 9.76
C ILE A 13 -1.48 -4.50 9.92
N ARG A 14 -0.64 -4.53 10.96
CA ARG A 14 0.36 -3.49 11.20
C ARG A 14 1.43 -3.46 10.11
N SER A 15 1.98 -4.61 9.72
CA SER A 15 2.99 -4.72 8.68
C SER A 15 2.43 -4.29 7.31
N VAL A 16 1.20 -4.69 6.97
CA VAL A 16 0.53 -4.26 5.73
C VAL A 16 0.36 -2.75 5.71
N ARG A 17 -0.09 -2.15 6.81
CA ARG A 17 -0.20 -0.69 6.94
C ARG A 17 1.14 0.00 6.76
N ASN A 18 2.19 -0.49 7.42
CA ASN A 18 3.52 0.09 7.33
C ASN A 18 4.08 -0.01 5.91
N ILE A 19 3.90 -1.14 5.22
CA ILE A 19 4.41 -1.31 3.85
C ILE A 19 3.62 -0.48 2.83
N LEU A 20 2.30 -0.38 2.99
CA LEU A 20 1.42 0.38 2.09
C LEU A 20 1.53 1.89 2.23
N THR A 21 2.36 2.41 3.15
CA THR A 21 2.62 3.85 3.24
C THR A 21 3.91 4.15 2.48
N PRO A 22 3.88 4.73 1.27
CA PRO A 22 5.09 5.03 0.51
C PRO A 22 5.96 6.08 1.22
N GLY A 23 7.28 6.03 0.99
CA GLY A 23 8.21 7.08 1.43
C GLY A 23 8.69 7.02 2.90
N ILE A 24 8.65 5.84 3.53
CA ILE A 24 9.15 5.63 4.91
C ILE A 24 10.69 5.56 4.95
N SER A 25 11.36 5.25 3.86
CA SER A 25 12.83 5.20 3.85
C SER A 25 13.44 6.61 3.90
N ARG A 26 14.65 6.70 4.47
CA ARG A 26 15.42 7.96 4.52
C ARG A 26 15.92 8.40 3.14
N TYR A 27 16.01 7.46 2.19
CA TYR A 27 16.53 7.70 0.85
C TYR A 27 15.36 7.81 -0.13
N ARG A 28 15.16 9.03 -0.65
CA ARG A 28 14.10 9.29 -1.62
C ARG A 28 14.69 9.26 -3.02
N VAL A 29 14.13 8.41 -3.86
CA VAL A 29 14.44 8.34 -5.29
C VAL A 29 13.28 8.96 -6.06
N ARG A 30 13.59 9.62 -7.18
CA ARG A 30 12.58 10.17 -8.08
C ARG A 30 11.61 9.07 -8.51
N ALA A 31 10.31 9.34 -8.41
CA ALA A 31 9.27 8.33 -8.56
C ALA A 31 9.33 7.57 -9.90
N TYR A 32 9.63 8.25 -11.01
CA TYR A 32 9.73 7.60 -12.33
C TYR A 32 10.93 6.64 -12.43
N ILE A 33 12.06 6.96 -11.79
CA ILE A 33 13.24 6.07 -11.77
C ILE A 33 12.90 4.81 -10.97
N ALA A 34 12.29 4.98 -9.80
CA ALA A 34 11.91 3.85 -8.95
C ALA A 34 10.85 2.96 -9.62
N LEU A 35 9.86 3.52 -10.32
CA LEU A 35 8.87 2.74 -11.06
C LEU A 35 9.48 2.01 -12.26
N LEU A 36 10.39 2.66 -13.01
CA LEU A 36 11.09 2.04 -14.12
C LEU A 36 12.01 0.90 -13.65
N LEU A 37 12.78 1.12 -12.57
CA LEU A 37 13.60 0.08 -11.96
C LEU A 37 12.74 -1.06 -11.40
N MET A 38 11.58 -0.75 -10.81
CA MET A 38 10.63 -1.76 -10.36
C MET A 38 10.15 -2.61 -11.53
N ALA A 39 9.71 -2.02 -12.66
CA ALA A 39 9.26 -2.75 -13.83
C ALA A 39 10.37 -3.59 -14.51
N ILE A 40 11.58 -3.05 -14.60
CA ILE A 40 12.73 -3.79 -15.16
C ILE A 40 13.11 -4.93 -14.21
N SER A 41 13.20 -4.68 -12.91
CA SER A 41 13.57 -5.71 -11.94
C SER A 41 12.56 -6.85 -11.90
N THR A 42 11.25 -6.58 -11.98
CA THR A 42 10.24 -7.64 -12.00
C THR A 42 10.31 -8.50 -13.25
N THR A 43 10.55 -7.92 -14.42
CA THR A 43 10.72 -8.68 -15.67
C THR A 43 11.99 -9.53 -15.64
N VAL A 44 13.10 -8.98 -15.14
CA VAL A 44 14.37 -9.71 -14.98
C VAL A 44 14.22 -10.87 -13.99
N ILE A 45 13.57 -10.66 -12.85
CA ILE A 45 13.33 -11.72 -11.83
C ILE A 45 12.57 -12.91 -12.41
N LEU A 46 11.62 -12.68 -13.33
CA LEU A 46 10.84 -13.76 -13.94
C LEU A 46 11.69 -14.66 -14.85
N ILE A 47 12.71 -14.11 -15.50
CA ILE A 47 13.57 -14.80 -16.47
C ILE A 47 14.82 -15.40 -15.80
N MET A 48 15.24 -14.85 -14.66
CA MET A 48 16.45 -15.27 -13.96
C MET A 48 16.44 -16.74 -13.50
N ASP A 49 17.64 -17.33 -13.55
CA ASP A 49 17.96 -18.62 -12.95
C ASP A 49 18.09 -18.53 -11.43
N VAL A 50 17.94 -19.68 -10.77
CA VAL A 50 17.94 -19.82 -9.30
C VAL A 50 19.16 -19.18 -8.64
N ILE A 51 20.37 -19.38 -9.18
CA ILE A 51 21.62 -18.86 -8.61
C ILE A 51 21.59 -17.33 -8.56
N HIS A 52 21.28 -16.68 -9.69
CA HIS A 52 21.20 -15.23 -9.78
C HIS A 52 20.10 -14.66 -8.88
N LEU A 53 19.00 -15.40 -8.75
CA LEU A 53 17.88 -14.99 -7.94
C LEU A 53 18.22 -14.96 -6.44
N VAL A 54 19.04 -15.91 -5.96
CA VAL A 54 19.61 -15.88 -4.59
C VAL A 54 20.47 -14.64 -4.38
N PHE A 55 21.33 -14.28 -5.34
CA PHE A 55 22.12 -13.04 -5.27
C PHE A 55 21.26 -11.78 -5.21
N VAL A 56 20.21 -11.69 -6.03
CA VAL A 56 19.28 -10.55 -6.03
C VAL A 56 18.55 -10.44 -4.70
N ILE A 57 18.05 -11.56 -4.16
CA ILE A 57 17.36 -11.56 -2.87
C ILE A 57 18.30 -11.13 -1.74
N THR A 58 19.51 -11.69 -1.68
CA THR A 58 20.49 -11.35 -0.63
C THR A 58 20.89 -9.88 -0.70
N ALA A 59 21.13 -9.34 -1.89
CA ALA A 59 21.41 -7.92 -2.10
C ALA A 59 20.22 -7.04 -1.67
N ALA A 60 19.00 -7.38 -2.07
CA ALA A 60 17.79 -6.63 -1.70
C ALA A 60 17.56 -6.63 -0.17
N LEU A 61 17.75 -7.76 0.49
CA LEU A 61 17.63 -7.88 1.94
C LEU A 61 18.71 -7.07 2.66
N ALA A 62 19.97 -7.14 2.21
CA ALA A 62 21.05 -6.32 2.75
C ALA A 62 20.73 -4.82 2.63
N LEU A 63 20.22 -4.40 1.48
CA LEU A 63 19.86 -3.01 1.22
C LEU A 63 18.66 -2.57 2.08
N LEU A 64 17.65 -3.41 2.28
CA LEU A 64 16.53 -3.15 3.21
C LEU A 64 17.01 -2.97 4.66
N ILE A 65 17.96 -3.79 5.12
CA ILE A 65 18.54 -3.68 6.47
C ILE A 65 19.23 -2.33 6.63
N LEU A 66 20.00 -1.90 5.64
CA LEU A 66 20.71 -0.61 5.64
C LEU A 66 19.74 0.59 5.59
N LEU A 67 18.68 0.50 4.79
CA LEU A 67 17.71 1.59 4.62
C LEU A 67 16.82 1.79 5.84
N ASN A 68 16.20 0.71 6.34
CA ASN A 68 15.27 0.79 7.46
C ASN A 68 14.99 -0.60 8.08
N ARG A 69 15.64 -0.88 9.20
CA ARG A 69 15.48 -2.13 9.97
C ARG A 69 14.03 -2.44 10.36
N ARG A 70 13.17 -1.43 10.55
CA ARG A 70 11.74 -1.65 10.86
C ARG A 70 10.97 -2.16 9.65
N ILE A 71 11.18 -1.55 8.48
CA ILE A 71 10.55 -1.98 7.22
C ILE A 71 11.05 -3.36 6.82
N PHE A 72 12.33 -3.67 7.04
CA PHE A 72 12.90 -4.99 6.78
C PHE A 72 12.09 -6.11 7.43
N SER A 73 11.79 -6.01 8.73
CA SER A 73 11.01 -7.05 9.41
C SER A 73 9.60 -7.19 8.86
N ASP A 74 8.97 -6.09 8.45
CA ASP A 74 7.61 -6.11 7.91
C ASP A 74 7.60 -6.72 6.49
N VAL A 75 8.56 -6.33 5.64
CA VAL A 75 8.71 -6.85 4.28
C VAL A 75 9.00 -8.35 4.28
N VAL A 76 9.96 -8.79 5.10
CA VAL A 76 10.29 -10.22 5.22
C VAL A 76 9.08 -11.02 5.72
N PHE A 77 8.35 -10.50 6.71
CA PHE A 77 7.16 -11.17 7.24
C PHE A 77 6.08 -11.34 6.18
N ILE A 78 5.80 -10.29 5.40
CA ILE A 78 4.78 -10.32 4.34
C ILE A 78 5.23 -11.20 3.18
N ALA A 79 6.45 -11.02 2.67
CA ALA A 79 7.01 -11.82 1.58
C ALA A 79 7.04 -13.32 1.94
N THR A 80 7.42 -13.66 3.18
CA THR A 80 7.42 -15.06 3.64
C THR A 80 6.01 -15.63 3.69
N THR A 81 5.04 -14.87 4.18
CA THR A 81 3.64 -15.32 4.30
C THR A 81 3.05 -15.64 2.92
N TYR A 82 3.25 -14.76 1.93
CA TYR A 82 2.81 -15.01 0.56
C TYR A 82 3.59 -16.14 -0.11
N THR A 83 4.89 -16.24 0.12
CA THR A 83 5.71 -17.32 -0.43
C THR A 83 5.28 -18.68 0.10
N LEU A 84 4.98 -18.80 1.40
CA LEU A 84 4.46 -20.03 2.01
C LEU A 84 3.11 -20.44 1.40
N TYR A 85 2.21 -19.46 1.18
CA TYR A 85 0.94 -19.72 0.51
C TYR A 85 1.15 -20.30 -0.90
N PHE A 86 2.08 -19.72 -1.68
CA PHE A 86 2.40 -20.20 -3.03
C PHE A 86 3.07 -21.57 -3.03
N ILE A 87 3.98 -21.84 -2.07
CA ILE A 87 4.59 -23.17 -1.90
C ILE A 87 3.51 -24.20 -1.64
N PHE A 88 2.60 -23.93 -0.70
CA PHE A 88 1.51 -24.85 -0.36
C PHE A 88 0.59 -25.11 -1.56
N ALA A 89 0.18 -24.05 -2.26
CA ALA A 89 -0.62 -24.17 -3.48
C ALA A 89 0.11 -24.98 -4.56
N GLY A 90 1.40 -24.73 -4.77
CA GLY A 90 2.24 -25.46 -5.73
C GLY A 90 2.36 -26.95 -5.41
N ILE A 91 2.57 -27.29 -4.13
CA ILE A 91 2.62 -28.70 -3.67
C ILE A 91 1.27 -29.39 -3.94
N VAL A 92 0.16 -28.76 -3.56
CA VAL A 92 -1.19 -29.32 -3.77
C VAL A 92 -1.42 -29.59 -5.26
N ILE A 93 -1.13 -28.61 -6.12
CA ILE A 93 -1.28 -28.74 -7.57
C ILE A 93 -0.40 -29.87 -8.12
N GLN A 94 0.87 -29.94 -7.73
CA GLN A 94 1.80 -30.98 -8.16
C GLN A 94 1.36 -32.39 -7.74
N ILE A 95 0.80 -32.53 -6.54
CA ILE A 95 0.20 -33.80 -6.08
C ILE A 95 -0.97 -34.20 -6.97
N PHE A 96 -1.84 -33.26 -7.36
CA PHE A 96 -2.95 -33.55 -8.29
C PHE A 96 -2.48 -33.98 -9.68
N TYR A 97 -1.36 -33.44 -10.16
CA TYR A 97 -0.75 -33.85 -11.43
C TYR A 97 0.09 -35.14 -11.33
N GLY A 98 0.29 -35.69 -10.13
CA GLY A 98 1.08 -36.90 -9.91
C GLY A 98 2.60 -36.72 -10.13
N ILE A 99 3.08 -35.48 -10.22
CA ILE A 99 4.49 -35.15 -10.46
C ILE A 99 4.96 -34.21 -9.36
N LEU A 100 5.85 -34.68 -8.48
CA LEU A 100 6.49 -33.85 -7.46
C LEU A 100 7.86 -33.39 -7.95
N ASP A 101 7.93 -32.18 -8.51
CA ASP A 101 9.19 -31.54 -8.90
C ASP A 101 9.58 -30.48 -7.85
N LEU A 102 10.49 -30.89 -6.98
CA LEU A 102 11.05 -30.05 -5.90
C LEU A 102 11.82 -28.84 -6.46
N TYR A 103 12.50 -28.99 -7.59
CA TYR A 103 13.25 -27.89 -8.20
C TYR A 103 12.29 -26.79 -8.67
N PHE A 104 11.18 -27.18 -9.30
CA PHE A 104 10.14 -26.24 -9.70
C PHE A 104 9.53 -25.49 -8.51
N ILE A 105 9.26 -26.19 -7.40
CA ILE A 105 8.72 -25.57 -6.17
C ILE A 105 9.72 -24.54 -5.61
N VAL A 106 10.99 -24.89 -5.48
CA VAL A 106 12.03 -24.01 -4.93
C VAL A 106 12.24 -22.79 -5.83
N ASN A 107 12.34 -22.98 -7.15
CA ASN A 107 12.48 -21.89 -8.10
C ASN A 107 11.28 -20.93 -8.05
N SER A 108 10.07 -21.48 -8.03
CA SER A 108 8.83 -20.69 -7.92
C SER A 108 8.77 -19.93 -6.60
N ALA A 109 9.12 -20.57 -5.49
CA ALA A 109 9.15 -19.94 -4.17
C ALA A 109 10.13 -18.76 -4.13
N LEU A 110 11.35 -18.94 -4.64
CA LEU A 110 12.35 -17.88 -4.68
C LEU A 110 11.88 -16.73 -5.59
N LYS A 111 11.34 -17.03 -6.78
CA LYS A 111 10.76 -16.02 -7.68
C LYS A 111 9.66 -15.22 -7.00
N MET A 112 8.73 -15.87 -6.32
CA MET A 112 7.67 -15.18 -5.59
C MET A 112 8.24 -14.31 -4.46
N PHE A 113 9.20 -14.83 -3.69
CA PHE A 113 9.85 -14.07 -2.63
C PHE A 113 10.54 -12.81 -3.19
N ALA A 114 11.27 -12.92 -4.30
CA ALA A 114 11.91 -11.79 -4.98
C ALA A 114 10.88 -10.78 -5.52
N LEU A 115 9.80 -11.26 -6.15
CA LEU A 115 8.72 -10.44 -6.68
C LEU A 115 7.97 -9.66 -5.59
N PHE A 116 7.94 -10.13 -4.35
CA PHE A 116 7.42 -9.34 -3.24
C PHE A 116 8.48 -8.40 -2.67
N THR A 117 9.71 -8.87 -2.47
CA THR A 117 10.74 -8.12 -1.74
C THR A 117 11.25 -6.91 -2.52
N VAL A 118 11.54 -7.08 -3.81
CA VAL A 118 12.20 -6.06 -4.64
C VAL A 118 11.27 -4.87 -4.95
N PRO A 119 10.01 -5.08 -5.40
CA PRO A 119 9.05 -3.98 -5.55
C PRO A 119 8.78 -3.20 -4.27
N LEU A 120 8.67 -3.90 -3.13
CA LEU A 120 8.44 -3.25 -1.85
C LEU A 120 9.63 -2.40 -1.40
N LEU A 121 10.86 -2.82 -1.72
CA LEU A 121 12.06 -2.01 -1.53
C LEU A 121 11.95 -0.71 -2.34
N PHE A 122 11.62 -0.77 -3.63
CA PHE A 122 11.48 0.44 -4.45
C PHE A 122 10.31 1.32 -3.98
N LEU A 123 9.17 0.73 -3.62
CA LEU A 123 8.02 1.47 -3.07
C LEU A 123 8.38 2.26 -1.81
N SER A 124 9.23 1.69 -0.95
CA SER A 124 9.72 2.36 0.26
C SER A 124 10.59 3.59 -0.03
N MET A 125 11.20 3.66 -1.22
CA MET A 125 12.09 4.73 -1.69
C MET A 125 11.36 5.81 -2.51
N ILE A 126 10.11 5.56 -2.92
CA ILE A 126 9.32 6.51 -3.72
C ILE A 126 8.90 7.71 -2.87
N SER A 127 9.24 8.90 -3.36
CA SER A 127 8.67 10.15 -2.85
C SER A 127 7.23 10.33 -3.33
N LEU A 128 6.27 10.18 -2.40
CA LEU A 128 4.84 10.38 -2.65
C LEU A 128 4.50 11.73 -3.29
N PRO A 129 5.01 12.87 -2.77
CA PRO A 129 4.75 14.18 -3.39
C PRO A 129 5.27 14.27 -4.82
N GLU A 130 6.47 13.73 -5.09
CA GLU A 130 7.03 13.73 -6.45
C GLU A 130 6.26 12.80 -7.39
N LEU A 131 5.76 11.67 -6.90
CA LEU A 131 4.90 10.78 -7.67
C LEU A 131 3.63 11.51 -8.10
N VAL A 132 2.95 12.16 -7.14
CA VAL A 132 1.72 12.92 -7.42
C VAL A 132 1.99 14.09 -8.36
N LEU A 133 3.08 14.84 -8.16
CA LEU A 133 3.47 15.94 -9.04
C LEU A 133 3.84 15.49 -10.47
N SER A 134 4.51 14.33 -10.59
CA SER A 134 4.88 13.78 -11.91
C SER A 134 3.63 13.34 -12.67
N ILE A 135 2.69 12.69 -11.97
CA ILE A 135 1.42 12.27 -12.54
C ILE A 135 0.54 13.48 -12.87
N SER A 136 0.52 14.51 -12.03
CA SER A 136 -0.32 15.70 -12.25
C SER A 136 0.08 16.48 -13.50
N ARG A 137 1.36 16.40 -13.91
CA ARG A 137 1.85 16.97 -15.17
C ARG A 137 1.33 16.22 -16.40
N LEU A 138 1.06 14.92 -16.27
CA LEU A 138 0.52 14.09 -17.36
C LEU A 138 -1.01 14.13 -17.38
N SER A 139 -1.63 13.92 -16.22
CA SER A 139 -3.07 13.97 -16.03
C SER A 139 -3.40 14.42 -14.59
N PRO A 140 -3.89 15.65 -14.40
CA PRO A 140 -4.25 16.16 -13.08
C PRO A 140 -5.41 15.36 -12.45
N GLN A 141 -6.35 14.87 -13.26
CA GLN A 141 -7.45 14.02 -12.78
C GLN A 141 -6.92 12.70 -12.19
N LEU A 142 -5.96 12.06 -12.88
CA LEU A 142 -5.38 10.80 -12.44
C LEU A 142 -4.55 10.98 -11.16
N ALA A 143 -3.85 12.11 -11.03
CA ALA A 143 -3.12 12.46 -9.80
C ALA A 143 -4.04 12.61 -8.59
N ILE A 144 -5.21 13.25 -8.76
CA ILE A 144 -6.23 13.38 -7.71
C ILE A 144 -6.77 12.00 -7.34
N MET A 145 -7.14 11.17 -8.32
CA MET A 145 -7.64 9.82 -8.07
C MET A 145 -6.63 8.96 -7.30
N ILE A 146 -5.35 8.99 -7.68
CA ILE A 146 -4.30 8.24 -6.99
C ILE A 146 -4.07 8.77 -5.58
N THR A 147 -4.06 10.10 -5.40
CA THR A 147 -3.91 10.71 -4.07
C THR A 147 -5.06 10.30 -3.14
N LEU A 148 -6.29 10.33 -3.66
CA LEU A 148 -7.47 9.86 -2.94
C LEU A 148 -7.38 8.37 -2.64
N ALA A 149 -6.99 7.54 -3.61
CA ALA A 149 -6.84 6.09 -3.42
C ALA A 149 -5.83 5.75 -2.32
N ILE A 150 -4.67 6.41 -2.32
CA ILE A 150 -3.64 6.22 -1.29
C ILE A 150 -4.15 6.67 0.08
N LYS A 151 -4.85 7.81 0.14
CA LYS A 151 -5.45 8.30 1.39
C LYS A 151 -6.53 7.35 1.90
N SER A 152 -7.41 6.86 1.03
CA SER A 152 -8.46 5.91 1.35
C SER A 152 -7.89 4.57 1.81
N ALA A 153 -6.82 4.07 1.18
CA ALA A 153 -6.14 2.86 1.62
C ALA A 153 -5.55 3.00 3.04
N SER A 154 -4.92 4.15 3.33
CA SER A 154 -4.42 4.47 4.66
C SER A 154 -5.55 4.57 5.70
N MET A 155 -6.67 5.20 5.36
CA MET A 155 -7.85 5.29 6.22
C MET A 155 -8.45 3.91 6.47
N LEU A 156 -8.65 3.09 5.44
CA LEU A 156 -9.12 1.71 5.53
C LEU A 156 -8.27 0.88 6.49
N ALA A 157 -6.94 0.97 6.37
CA ALA A 157 -6.03 0.25 7.25
C ALA A 157 -6.14 0.71 8.72
N SER A 158 -6.34 2.01 8.95
CA SER A 158 -6.57 2.56 10.30
C SER A 158 -7.89 2.08 10.88
N ASN A 159 -8.98 2.23 10.13
CA ASN A 159 -10.33 1.83 10.50
C ASN A 159 -10.40 0.33 10.81
N LEU A 160 -9.75 -0.49 10.00
CA LEU A 160 -9.68 -1.93 10.20
C LEU A 160 -8.96 -2.28 11.51
N SER A 161 -7.85 -1.58 11.81
CA SER A 161 -7.11 -1.77 13.07
C SER A 161 -7.94 -1.37 14.29
N GLU A 162 -8.73 -0.31 14.18
CA GLU A 162 -9.59 0.17 15.27
C GLU A 162 -10.79 -0.76 15.49
N LEU A 163 -11.48 -1.13 14.41
CA LEU A 163 -12.57 -2.11 14.44
C LEU A 163 -12.10 -3.44 15.03
N TYR A 164 -10.90 -3.91 14.66
CA TYR A 164 -10.32 -5.11 15.25
C TYR A 164 -10.17 -5.00 16.78
N ASN A 165 -9.73 -3.85 17.29
CA ASN A 165 -9.62 -3.63 18.73
C ASN A 165 -10.99 -3.56 19.41
N ILE A 166 -11.98 -2.89 18.81
CA ILE A 166 -13.35 -2.79 19.33
C ILE A 166 -14.01 -4.15 19.42
N TYR A 167 -13.95 -4.96 18.36
CA TYR A 167 -14.54 -6.31 18.35
C TYR A 167 -13.88 -7.23 19.38
N ARG A 168 -12.55 -7.13 19.54
CA ARG A 168 -11.83 -7.87 20.58
C ARG A 168 -12.28 -7.47 21.98
N ILE A 169 -12.41 -6.18 22.28
CA ILE A 169 -12.79 -5.68 23.61
C ILE A 169 -14.24 -6.01 23.93
N ASN A 170 -15.17 -5.78 22.99
CA ASN A 170 -16.61 -5.88 23.26
C ASN A 170 -17.16 -7.31 23.17
N ILE A 171 -16.64 -8.12 22.25
CA ILE A 171 -17.20 -9.46 21.97
C ILE A 171 -16.25 -10.55 22.50
N GLY A 172 -15.04 -10.21 22.93
CA GLY A 172 -14.01 -11.19 23.30
C GLY A 172 -13.54 -12.05 22.11
N VAL A 173 -13.93 -11.68 20.88
CA VAL A 173 -13.58 -12.40 19.65
C VAL A 173 -12.40 -11.69 19.00
N GLY A 174 -11.22 -12.31 19.05
CA GLY A 174 -9.98 -11.86 18.43
C GLY A 174 -9.60 -12.69 17.19
N GLY A 175 -8.73 -12.09 16.37
CA GLY A 175 -7.95 -12.71 15.29
C GLY A 175 -8.67 -13.77 14.49
N PHE A 176 -8.25 -15.02 14.67
CA PHE A 176 -8.68 -16.13 13.83
C PHE A 176 -10.16 -16.48 14.01
N LYS A 177 -10.74 -16.31 15.21
CA LYS A 177 -12.18 -16.54 15.42
C LYS A 177 -13.04 -15.47 14.73
N LEU A 178 -12.51 -14.26 14.60
CA LEU A 178 -13.16 -13.17 13.86
C LEU A 178 -13.19 -13.47 12.35
N ILE A 179 -12.07 -13.97 11.81
CA ILE A 179 -11.90 -14.29 10.39
C ILE A 179 -12.61 -15.60 10.00
N MET A 180 -12.48 -16.66 10.82
CA MET A 180 -13.07 -17.97 10.54
C MET A 180 -14.60 -17.99 10.70
N ASN A 181 -15.16 -17.10 11.51
CA ASN A 181 -16.61 -17.04 11.64
C ASN A 181 -17.18 -16.10 10.56
N PRO A 182 -17.91 -16.63 9.56
CA PRO A 182 -18.43 -15.83 8.45
C PRO A 182 -19.36 -14.72 8.95
N ILE A 183 -20.10 -14.94 10.05
CA ILE A 183 -21.00 -13.93 10.63
C ILE A 183 -20.20 -12.73 11.13
N HIS A 184 -19.08 -12.95 11.83
CA HIS A 184 -18.23 -11.87 12.33
C HIS A 184 -17.47 -11.18 11.21
N SER A 185 -16.99 -11.94 10.22
CA SER A 185 -16.35 -11.37 9.02
C SER A 185 -17.28 -10.47 8.22
N VAL A 186 -18.53 -10.90 7.98
CA VAL A 186 -19.54 -10.10 7.28
C VAL A 186 -19.89 -8.84 8.08
N ARG A 187 -20.04 -8.94 9.40
CA ARG A 187 -20.29 -7.77 10.26
C ARG A 187 -19.13 -6.79 10.23
N LEU A 188 -17.90 -7.28 10.34
CA LEU A 188 -16.70 -6.44 10.26
C LEU A 188 -16.59 -5.77 8.89
N PHE A 189 -16.83 -6.50 7.80
CA PHE A 189 -16.85 -5.95 6.46
C PHE A 189 -17.91 -4.86 6.31
N LYS A 190 -19.14 -5.10 6.80
CA LYS A 190 -20.22 -4.11 6.80
C LYS A 190 -19.84 -2.86 7.59
N SER A 191 -19.26 -3.01 8.78
CA SER A 191 -18.76 -1.88 9.59
C SER A 191 -17.66 -1.11 8.85
N LEU A 192 -16.72 -1.81 8.22
CA LEU A 192 -15.63 -1.20 7.45
C LEU A 192 -16.15 -0.41 6.25
N VAL A 193 -17.09 -0.98 5.49
CA VAL A 193 -17.73 -0.30 4.35
C VAL A 193 -18.45 0.95 4.82
N TYR A 194 -19.26 0.86 5.88
CA TYR A 194 -19.99 2.01 6.43
C TYR A 194 -19.04 3.13 6.87
N LEU A 195 -17.97 2.79 7.63
CA LEU A 195 -17.01 3.77 8.10
C LEU A 195 -16.23 4.42 6.94
N THR A 196 -15.96 3.65 5.88
CA THR A 196 -15.27 4.13 4.69
C THR A 196 -16.14 5.07 3.88
N ILE A 197 -17.43 4.76 3.70
CA ILE A 197 -18.40 5.64 3.03
C ILE A 197 -18.53 6.94 3.82
N TYR A 198 -18.72 6.86 5.13
CA TYR A 198 -18.83 8.02 6.01
C TYR A 198 -17.57 8.90 5.94
N SER A 199 -16.38 8.31 6.05
CA SER A 199 -15.12 9.04 5.93
C SER A 199 -14.92 9.67 4.54
N SER A 200 -15.38 8.99 3.48
CA SER A 200 -15.29 9.51 2.11
C SER A 200 -16.24 10.68 1.89
N LEU A 201 -17.45 10.63 2.45
CA LEU A 201 -18.41 11.73 2.43
C LEU A 201 -17.88 12.95 3.16
N ASN A 202 -17.35 12.78 4.38
CA ASN A 202 -16.74 13.89 5.12
C ASN A 202 -15.54 14.51 4.37
N MET A 203 -14.75 13.67 3.69
CA MET A 203 -13.64 14.15 2.87
C MET A 203 -14.12 14.91 1.63
N ALA A 204 -15.20 14.44 0.99
CA ALA A 204 -15.82 15.12 -0.15
C ALA A 204 -16.42 16.46 0.27
N GLU A 205 -17.14 16.51 1.40
CA GLU A 205 -17.69 17.74 1.96
C GLU A 205 -16.57 18.75 2.26
N ALA A 206 -15.52 18.33 2.98
CA ALA A 206 -14.38 19.20 3.28
C ALA A 206 -13.67 19.73 2.01
N LEU A 207 -13.58 18.90 0.95
CA LEU A 207 -13.02 19.33 -0.33
C LEU A 207 -13.91 20.37 -1.01
N ILE A 208 -15.23 20.18 -1.00
CA ILE A 208 -16.20 21.12 -1.58
C ILE A 208 -16.15 22.45 -0.82
N THR A 209 -16.18 22.43 0.51
CA THR A 209 -16.12 23.65 1.33
C THR A 209 -14.82 24.43 1.07
N ARG A 210 -13.69 23.72 0.98
CA ARG A 210 -12.40 24.35 0.68
C ARG A 210 -12.35 24.92 -0.74
N TYR A 211 -12.92 24.22 -1.72
CA TYR A 211 -12.98 24.69 -3.10
C TYR A 211 -13.86 25.92 -3.23
N ALA A 212 -15.02 25.94 -2.57
CA ALA A 212 -15.90 27.11 -2.50
C ALA A 212 -15.17 28.33 -1.94
N GLY A 213 -14.43 28.18 -0.83
CA GLY A 213 -13.63 29.26 -0.26
C GLY A 213 -12.52 29.79 -1.19
N ILE A 214 -11.84 28.90 -1.93
CA ILE A 214 -10.82 29.31 -2.91
C ILE A 214 -11.47 30.08 -4.06
N MET A 215 -12.59 29.60 -4.58
CA MET A 215 -13.32 30.26 -5.67
C MET A 215 -13.84 31.65 -5.26
N GLU A 216 -14.33 31.80 -4.03
CA GLU A 216 -14.71 33.09 -3.49
C GLU A 216 -13.52 34.04 -3.36
N GLY A 217 -12.37 33.55 -2.91
CA GLY A 217 -11.12 34.32 -2.83
C GLY A 217 -10.66 34.82 -4.21
N VAL A 218 -10.66 33.94 -5.22
CA VAL A 218 -10.34 34.30 -6.61
C VAL A 218 -11.32 35.32 -7.17
N ARG A 219 -12.62 35.18 -6.86
CA ARG A 219 -13.67 36.12 -7.30
C ARG A 219 -13.55 37.50 -6.66
N ARG A 220 -13.17 37.58 -5.38
CA ARG A 220 -12.89 38.86 -4.70
C ARG A 220 -11.66 39.54 -5.28
N HIS A 221 -10.57 38.80 -5.45
CA HIS A 221 -9.33 39.34 -5.97
C HIS A 221 -9.47 39.83 -7.42
N SER A 222 -10.15 39.08 -8.28
CA SER A 222 -10.47 39.52 -9.65
C SER A 222 -11.41 40.73 -9.69
N GLY A 223 -12.31 40.87 -8.71
CA GLY A 223 -13.16 42.04 -8.55
C GLY A 223 -12.40 43.30 -8.10
N GLU A 224 -11.40 43.13 -7.24
CA GLU A 224 -10.49 44.21 -6.79
C GLU A 224 -9.60 44.70 -7.93
N VAL A 225 -8.96 43.79 -8.68
CA VAL A 225 -8.13 44.14 -9.85
C VAL A 225 -8.94 44.88 -10.92
N ARG A 226 -10.21 44.51 -11.14
CA ARG A 226 -11.10 45.24 -12.06
C ARG A 226 -11.47 46.64 -11.56
N ARG A 227 -11.56 46.85 -10.25
CA ARG A 227 -11.86 48.17 -9.66
C ARG A 227 -10.63 49.07 -9.66
N GLU A 228 -9.44 48.52 -9.51
CA GLU A 228 -8.17 49.24 -9.67
C GLU A 228 -7.96 49.63 -11.14
N ALA A 229 -8.17 48.71 -12.09
CA ALA A 229 -8.07 49.01 -13.52
C ALA A 229 -9.13 50.02 -14.03
N ALA A 230 -10.29 50.12 -13.38
CA ALA A 230 -11.30 51.13 -13.69
C ALA A 230 -11.06 52.49 -13.02
N ARG A 231 -10.10 52.58 -12.08
CA ARG A 231 -9.71 53.82 -11.39
C ARG A 231 -8.57 54.57 -12.06
N ASP A 232 -7.89 53.98 -13.05
CA ASP A 232 -6.92 54.65 -13.92
C ASP A 232 -7.50 54.91 -15.33
N PRO A 233 -8.39 55.91 -15.52
CA PRO A 233 -8.80 56.37 -16.86
C PRO A 233 -7.90 57.50 -17.40
N HIS A 234 -6.70 57.73 -16.86
CA HIS A 234 -5.80 58.81 -17.27
C HIS A 234 -4.41 58.32 -17.63
N GLU A 235 -4.30 57.73 -18.83
CA GLU A 235 -3.21 58.00 -19.78
C GLU A 235 -3.83 58.31 -21.15
#